data_AF-A0A971JIL5-F1
#
_entry.id   AF-A0A971JIL5-F1
#
_cell.length_a   1.000
_cell.length_b   1.000
_cell.length_c   1.000
_cell.angle_alpha   90.00
_cell.angle_beta   90.00
_cell.angle_gamma   90.00
#
_symmetry.space_group_name_H-M   'P 1'
#
loop_
_entity.id
_entity.type
_entity.pdbx_description
1 polymer ?
#
loop_
_entity_poly.entity_id
_entity_poly.type
_entity_poly.pdbx_seq_one_letter_code
_entity_poly.pdbx_strand_id
1 'polypeptide(L)'
;MSDEKHGDMHRIDSTKNTGDNLKRRDAELYVLLGAFLVLLGLPVIFGTWYAVHGGLMRAALVNMIAGLSLVGMGAGSIFYGLAIQKGLLKRP
;
A
#
# COMPACT_ATOMS: atom_id res chain seq x y z
N MET A 1 46.91 -4.38 -12.14
CA MET A 1 46.10 -5.43 -11.47
C MET A 1 45.21 -4.88 -10.35
N SER A 2 45.11 -3.55 -10.20
CA SER A 2 44.24 -2.85 -9.23
C SER A 2 42.89 -2.39 -9.80
N ASP A 3 42.79 -2.24 -11.13
CA ASP A 3 41.58 -1.70 -11.79
C ASP A 3 40.42 -2.69 -11.83
N GLU A 4 40.68 -3.99 -11.95
CA GLU A 4 39.64 -5.03 -11.94
C GLU A 4 38.93 -5.11 -10.58
N LYS A 5 39.67 -4.93 -9.48
CA LYS A 5 39.10 -4.89 -8.12
C LYS A 5 38.18 -3.68 -7.89
N HIS A 6 38.46 -2.55 -8.54
CA HIS A 6 37.66 -1.34 -8.41
C HIS A 6 36.38 -1.40 -9.27
N GLY A 7 36.48 -1.97 -10.47
CA GLY A 7 35.33 -2.18 -11.35
C GLY A 7 34.31 -3.18 -10.80
N ASP A 8 34.78 -4.25 -10.15
CA ASP A 8 33.90 -5.26 -9.54
C ASP A 8 33.18 -4.71 -8.29
N MET A 9 33.86 -3.83 -7.53
CA MET A 9 33.27 -3.13 -6.38
C MET A 9 32.13 -2.18 -6.81
N HIS A 10 32.32 -1.42 -7.89
CA HIS A 10 31.26 -0.57 -8.47
C HIS A 10 30.04 -1.37 -8.96
N ARG A 11 30.27 -2.59 -9.46
CA ARG A 11 29.19 -3.47 -9.92
C ARG A 11 28.37 -4.03 -8.76
N ILE A 12 29.03 -4.37 -7.66
CA ILE A 12 28.39 -4.85 -6.42
C ILE A 12 27.60 -3.71 -5.74
N ASP A 13 28.14 -2.50 -5.68
CA ASP A 13 27.41 -1.35 -5.13
C ASP A 13 26.20 -0.95 -5.99
N SER A 14 26.34 -0.98 -7.33
CA SER A 14 25.21 -0.70 -8.23
C SER A 14 24.08 -1.71 -8.08
N THR A 15 24.39 -3.00 -7.95
CA THR A 15 23.38 -4.06 -7.80
C THR A 15 22.70 -4.01 -6.43
N LYS A 16 23.45 -3.76 -5.36
CA LYS A 16 22.90 -3.58 -4.01
C LYS A 16 22.00 -2.35 -3.90
N ASN A 17 22.44 -1.23 -4.47
CA ASN A 17 21.69 0.02 -4.51
C ASN A 17 20.41 -0.10 -5.37
N THR A 18 20.46 -0.86 -6.47
CA THR A 18 19.27 -1.17 -7.29
C THR A 18 18.24 -1.96 -6.49
N GLY A 19 18.66 -3.00 -5.75
CA GLY A 19 17.77 -3.82 -4.93
C GLY A 19 17.10 -3.05 -3.79
N ASP A 20 17.81 -2.13 -3.15
CA ASP A 20 17.24 -1.30 -2.07
C ASP A 20 16.31 -0.21 -2.60
N ASN A 21 16.59 0.36 -3.78
CA ASN A 21 15.68 1.28 -4.46
C ASN A 21 14.38 0.58 -4.91
N LEU A 22 14.46 -0.66 -5.38
CA LEU A 22 13.28 -1.47 -5.71
C LEU A 22 12.38 -1.69 -4.50
N LYS A 23 12.96 -2.09 -3.34
CA LYS A 23 12.19 -2.29 -2.10
C LYS A 23 11.46 -1.02 -1.65
N ARG A 24 12.13 0.13 -1.74
CA ARG A 24 11.54 1.41 -1.35
C ARG A 24 10.40 1.79 -2.28
N ARG A 25 10.56 1.59 -3.59
CA ARG A 25 9.51 1.84 -4.58
C ARG A 25 8.29 0.96 -4.36
N ASP A 26 8.48 -0.33 -4.06
CA ASP A 26 7.38 -1.25 -3.79
C ASP A 26 6.62 -0.84 -2.52
N ALA A 27 7.32 -0.41 -1.47
CA ALA A 27 6.70 0.12 -0.26
C ALA A 27 5.87 1.39 -0.55
N GLU A 28 6.39 2.33 -1.33
CA GLU A 28 5.68 3.53 -1.76
C GLU A 28 4.42 3.18 -2.58
N LEU A 29 4.51 2.18 -3.47
CA LEU A 29 3.36 1.66 -4.22
C LEU A 29 2.28 1.07 -3.31
N TYR A 30 2.64 0.29 -2.29
CA TYR A 30 1.67 -0.25 -1.32
C TYR A 30 0.96 0.85 -0.52
N VAL A 31 1.68 1.91 -0.14
CA VAL A 31 1.09 3.06 0.54
C VAL A 31 0.14 3.81 -0.39
N LEU A 32 0.56 4.09 -1.63
CA LEU A 32 -0.27 4.77 -2.63
C LEU A 32 -1.53 3.98 -2.99
N LEU A 33 -1.39 2.67 -3.23
CA LEU A 33 -2.50 1.78 -3.52
C LEU A 33 -3.48 1.74 -2.34
N GLY A 34 -2.95 1.66 -1.11
CA GLY A 34 -3.79 1.65 0.07
C GLY A 34 -4.53 2.96 0.28
N ALA A 35 -3.86 4.11 0.07
CA ALA A 35 -4.49 5.43 0.13
C ALA A 35 -5.60 5.58 -0.93
N PHE A 36 -5.36 5.08 -2.13
CA PHE A 36 -6.36 5.06 -3.21
C PHE A 36 -7.60 4.24 -2.82
N LEU A 37 -7.41 3.04 -2.26
CA LEU A 37 -8.52 2.20 -1.80
C LEU A 37 -9.32 2.86 -0.67
N VAL A 38 -8.65 3.52 0.27
CA VAL A 38 -9.33 4.28 1.33
C VAL A 38 -10.15 5.43 0.75
N LEU A 39 -9.59 6.19 -0.20
CA LEU A 39 -10.30 7.28 -0.88
C LEU A 39 -11.54 6.78 -1.63
N LEU A 40 -11.48 5.60 -2.25
CA LEU A 40 -12.65 4.97 -2.86
C LEU A 40 -13.67 4.44 -1.84
N GLY A 41 -13.23 4.03 -0.65
CA GLY A 41 -14.12 3.57 0.43
C GLY A 41 -14.95 4.69 1.03
N LEU A 42 -14.44 5.93 1.09
CA LEU A 42 -15.15 7.08 1.63
C LEU A 42 -16.53 7.34 0.98
N PRO A 43 -16.66 7.51 -0.35
CA PRO A 43 -17.96 7.74 -0.97
C PRO A 43 -18.93 6.58 -0.78
N VAL A 44 -18.43 5.34 -0.66
CA VAL A 44 -19.26 4.17 -0.36
C VAL A 44 -19.84 4.26 1.06
N ILE A 45 -19.04 4.67 2.04
CA ILE A 45 -19.50 4.91 3.42
C ILE A 45 -20.50 6.08 3.47
N PHE A 46 -20.26 7.17 2.73
CA PHE A 46 -21.23 8.26 2.59
C PHE A 46 -22.54 7.78 1.94
N GLY A 47 -22.45 6.91 0.95
CA GLY A 47 -23.59 6.25 0.33
C GLY A 47 -24.41 5.41 1.31
N THR A 48 -23.77 4.78 2.31
CA THR A 48 -24.46 4.12 3.42
C THR A 48 -25.29 5.11 4.22
N TRP A 49 -24.72 6.25 4.61
CA TRP A 49 -25.43 7.27 5.40
C TRP A 49 -26.67 7.80 4.64
N TYR A 50 -26.52 8.06 3.34
CA TYR A 50 -27.64 8.49 2.49
C TYR A 50 -28.71 7.41 2.36
N ALA A 51 -28.31 6.14 2.16
CA ALA A 51 -29.25 5.01 2.05
C ALA A 51 -30.04 4.77 3.36
N VAL A 52 -29.42 4.98 4.52
CA VAL A 52 -30.11 4.91 5.82
C VAL A 52 -31.19 5.97 5.93
N HIS A 53 -30.89 7.22 5.54
CA HIS A 53 -31.87 8.31 5.56
C HIS A 53 -33.02 8.10 4.56
N GLY A 54 -32.75 7.43 3.44
CA GLY A 54 -33.77 7.06 2.44
C GLY A 54 -34.60 5.82 2.80
N GLY A 55 -34.39 5.19 3.95
CA GLY A 55 -35.11 3.96 4.34
C GLY A 55 -34.69 2.70 3.56
N LEU A 56 -33.61 2.77 2.78
CA LEU A 56 -33.12 1.68 1.93
C LEU A 56 -32.13 0.78 2.69
N MET A 57 -32.63 0.05 3.69
CA MET A 57 -31.78 -0.74 4.59
C MET A 57 -30.91 -1.80 3.89
N ARG A 58 -31.43 -2.42 2.82
CA ARG A 58 -30.62 -3.39 2.03
C ARG A 58 -29.42 -2.73 1.37
N ALA A 59 -29.62 -1.57 0.75
CA ALA A 59 -28.53 -0.83 0.10
C ALA A 59 -27.52 -0.32 1.13
N ALA A 60 -27.99 0.15 2.29
CA ALA A 60 -27.14 0.58 3.39
C ALA A 60 -26.22 -0.55 3.89
N LEU A 61 -26.74 -1.76 4.11
CA LEU A 61 -25.94 -2.91 4.54
C LEU A 61 -24.86 -3.28 3.53
N VAL A 62 -25.22 -3.35 2.24
CA VAL A 62 -24.26 -3.68 1.17
C VAL A 62 -23.15 -2.62 1.09
N ASN A 63 -23.52 -1.34 1.11
CA ASN A 63 -22.54 -0.25 1.10
C ASN A 63 -21.66 -0.26 2.34
N MET A 64 -22.20 -0.57 3.52
CA MET A 64 -21.41 -0.65 4.75
C MET A 64 -20.32 -1.73 4.64
N ILE A 65 -20.69 -2.93 4.20
CA ILE A 65 -19.76 -4.06 4.05
C ILE A 65 -18.71 -3.75 2.98
N ALA A 66 -19.13 -3.23 1.83
CA ALA A 66 -18.24 -2.85 0.74
C ALA A 66 -17.25 -1.76 1.19
N GLY A 67 -17.75 -0.70 1.84
CA GLY A 67 -16.95 0.41 2.34
C GLY A 67 -15.94 -0.03 3.39
N LEU A 68 -16.36 -0.84 4.37
CA LEU A 68 -15.46 -1.42 5.37
C LEU A 68 -14.40 -2.33 4.76
N SER A 69 -14.76 -3.12 3.75
CA SER A 69 -13.79 -3.99 3.06
C SER A 69 -12.74 -3.18 2.30
N LEU A 70 -13.18 -2.14 1.58
CA LEU A 70 -12.30 -1.21 0.86
C LEU A 70 -11.35 -0.47 1.80
N VAL A 71 -11.89 0.12 2.87
CA VAL A 71 -11.07 0.84 3.86
C VAL A 71 -10.16 -0.12 4.61
N GLY A 72 -10.63 -1.32 4.97
CA GLY A 72 -9.83 -2.32 5.65
C GLY A 72 -8.64 -2.80 4.80
N MET A 73 -8.88 -3.15 3.54
CA MET A 73 -7.80 -3.51 2.61
C MET A 73 -6.85 -2.34 2.36
N GLY A 74 -7.37 -1.13 2.19
CA GLY A 74 -6.57 0.06 1.99
C GLY A 74 -5.68 0.40 3.18
N ALA A 75 -6.25 0.41 4.40
CA ALA A 75 -5.50 0.59 5.63
C ALA A 75 -4.45 -0.50 5.81
N GLY A 76 -4.80 -1.76 5.57
CA GLY A 76 -3.86 -2.89 5.61
C GLY A 76 -2.68 -2.70 4.66
N SER A 77 -2.92 -2.26 3.42
CA SER A 77 -1.87 -1.96 2.44
C SER A 77 -0.97 -0.80 2.86
N ILE A 78 -1.53 0.27 3.44
CA ILE A 78 -0.76 1.39 3.99
C ILE A 78 0.13 0.90 5.14
N PHE A 79 -0.43 0.18 6.10
CA PHE A 79 0.33 -0.37 7.22
C PHE A 79 1.46 -1.28 6.75
N TYR A 80 1.20 -2.10 5.72
CA TYR A 80 2.19 -2.97 5.12
C TYR A 80 3.34 -2.20 4.47
N GLY A 81 3.02 -1.20 3.64
CA GLY A 81 4.02 -0.35 3.00
C GLY A 81 4.86 0.44 4.01
N LEU A 82 4.23 0.99 5.06
CA LEU A 82 4.93 1.68 6.14
C LEU A 82 5.82 0.74 6.98
N ALA A 83 5.38 -0.50 7.23
CA ALA A 83 6.17 -1.49 7.96
C ALA A 83 7.41 -1.94 7.17
N ILE A 84 7.32 -2.06 5.84
CA ILE A 84 8.49 -2.28 4.96
C ILE A 84 9.41 -1.06 5.00
N GLN A 85 8.87 0.15 4.86
CA GLN A 85 9.66 1.39 4.85
C GLN A 85 10.43 1.62 6.16
N LYS A 86 9.84 1.23 7.30
CA LYS A 86 10.48 1.29 8.63
C LYS A 86 11.46 0.13 8.89
N GLY A 87 11.59 -0.83 7.97
CA GLY A 87 12.48 -1.99 8.13
C GLY A 87 12.00 -3.01 9.18
N LEU A 88 10.73 -2.93 9.60
CA LEU A 88 10.13 -3.83 10.60
C LEU A 88 9.75 -5.20 10.01
N LEU A 89 9.54 -5.27 8.70
CA LEU A 89 9.27 -6.51 7.97
C LEU A 89 10.44 -6.81 7.03
N LYS A 90 11.38 -7.65 7.48
CA LYS A 90 12.29 -8.36 6.59
C LYS A 90 11.46 -9.49 5.95
N ARG A 91 11.11 -9.38 4.66
CA ARG A 91 10.57 -10.53 3.93
C ARG A 91 11.63 -11.66 3.95
N PRO A 92 11.23 -12.93 4.09
CA PRO A 92 12.13 -14.07 3.93
C PRO A 92 12.77 -14.10 2.54
#